data_AF-A0A0M6XNK7-F1
#
_entry.id   AF-A0A0M6XNK7-F1
#
_cell.length_a   1.000
_cell.length_b   1.000
_cell.length_c   1.000
_cell.angle_alpha   90.00
_cell.angle_beta   90.00
_cell.angle_gamma   90.00
#
_symmetry.space_group_name_H-M   'P 1'
#
loop_
_entity.id
_entity.type
_entity.pdbx_description
1 polymer ?
#
loop_
_entity_poly.entity_id
_entity_poly.type
_entity_poly.pdbx_seq_one_letter_code
_entity_poly.pdbx_strand_id
1 'polypeptide(L)'
;MTERLKMAAVGGGVIGGGWIARFLLSGHDVAVFDPHPDARRIIGDVIAGAERAWHRLFDQPLPPRGTLTFHDGLEAAVAGADWVQESVPETLEIKHAVLSAIAGAAPAHALIGSSTSGFKPSDLHAGIAKPARVFVAHPFNPVYLLPLVELVAGPANDDGILEDAERVLARVGMKGLKVRAEIDAHIADRLLEAVWREGLWLVNDGIATTAEIDDAIRYGFGLRWAQMGLFETYRIAGGEAGMTHFIEQFGPALKWPWTKLMDVPELTPELAAEIGRQSDEQSGLHDLRTLERIRDDNLVGFLRVLRENDWGAGQSVAEMSETLRGVVDDAPRADTTPLRLHEVTVPQSWLDYNGHMTEHRYLQVMGDATDAFLAHVGMDAGYRAAGRSVYTVETHIRHLDEVAGDARLAVETLVLGADAKRLRLFHRILDGERVVATGEHMLMHVDTAAGRASPFDAPLSDRIAALAARHSAEPLPDGAGGAIRAIARAPAAAEARG
;
A
#
# COMPACT_ATOMS: atom_id res chain seq x y z
N MET A 1 11.55 -17.30 -3.89
CA MET A 1 10.72 -17.07 -2.68
C MET A 1 11.61 -16.71 -1.50
N THR A 2 11.43 -15.51 -0.93
CA THR A 2 12.06 -15.09 0.32
C THR A 2 11.62 -16.00 1.48
N GLU A 3 12.53 -16.32 2.39
CA GLU A 3 12.30 -17.23 3.52
C GLU A 3 11.14 -16.77 4.42
N ARG A 4 10.13 -17.60 4.68
CA ARG A 4 9.00 -17.19 5.53
C ARG A 4 9.43 -17.03 6.99
N LEU A 5 9.44 -15.79 7.47
CA LEU A 5 9.64 -15.46 8.90
C LEU A 5 8.43 -15.79 9.77
N LYS A 6 8.70 -16.06 11.05
CA LYS A 6 7.71 -16.19 12.12
C LYS A 6 7.64 -14.90 12.93
N MET A 7 6.51 -14.21 12.85
CA MET A 7 6.24 -13.00 13.61
C MET A 7 5.36 -13.31 14.81
N ALA A 8 5.53 -12.58 15.90
CA ALA A 8 4.60 -12.59 17.03
C ALA A 8 4.09 -11.17 17.31
N ALA A 9 2.81 -11.05 17.63
CA ALA A 9 2.17 -9.81 18.04
C ALA A 9 1.55 -9.97 19.43
N VAL A 10 1.92 -9.08 20.35
CA VAL A 10 1.41 -9.04 21.72
C VAL A 10 0.59 -7.77 21.89
N GLY A 11 -0.74 -7.93 21.89
CA GLY A 11 -1.71 -6.84 21.73
C GLY A 11 -2.21 -6.74 20.29
N GLY A 12 -3.53 -6.80 20.14
CA GLY A 12 -4.30 -6.88 18.89
C GLY A 12 -5.30 -5.74 18.71
N GLY A 13 -5.07 -4.62 19.40
CA GLY A 13 -5.80 -3.37 19.18
C GLY A 13 -5.48 -2.73 17.82
N VAL A 14 -5.71 -1.43 17.68
CA VAL A 14 -5.54 -0.72 16.38
C VAL A 14 -4.14 -0.88 15.80
N ILE A 15 -3.09 -0.61 16.59
CA ILE A 15 -1.69 -0.69 16.14
C ILE A 15 -1.24 -2.14 15.94
N GLY A 16 -1.51 -3.00 16.92
CA GLY A 16 -1.15 -4.42 16.85
C GLY A 16 -1.84 -5.17 15.70
N GLY A 17 -3.14 -4.91 15.50
CA GLY A 17 -3.89 -5.41 14.34
C GLY A 17 -3.29 -4.94 13.01
N GLY A 18 -2.80 -3.69 12.96
CA GLY A 18 -2.11 -3.16 11.79
C GLY A 18 -0.78 -3.88 11.48
N TRP A 19 0.04 -4.17 12.50
CA TRP A 19 1.23 -5.02 12.35
C TRP A 19 0.90 -6.43 11.90
N ILE A 20 -0.09 -7.07 12.53
CA ILE A 20 -0.57 -8.40 12.16
C ILE A 20 -0.96 -8.42 10.68
N ALA A 21 -1.77 -7.47 10.24
CA ALA A 21 -2.20 -7.37 8.85
C ALA A 21 -1.00 -7.17 7.90
N ARG A 22 -0.07 -6.26 8.23
CA ARG A 22 1.13 -6.01 7.42
C ARG A 22 1.98 -7.28 7.24
N PHE A 23 2.29 -7.98 8.34
CA PHE A 23 3.09 -9.21 8.30
C PHE A 23 2.37 -10.31 7.52
N LEU A 24 1.08 -10.50 7.80
CA LEU A 24 0.26 -11.55 7.19
C LEU A 24 0.14 -11.37 5.67
N LEU A 25 -0.10 -10.14 5.21
CA LEU A 25 -0.24 -9.83 3.78
C LEU A 25 1.09 -9.80 3.02
N SER A 26 2.20 -9.62 3.74
CA SER A 26 3.55 -9.82 3.19
C SER A 26 3.94 -11.31 3.11
N GLY A 27 3.06 -12.23 3.53
CA GLY A 27 3.28 -13.67 3.45
C GLY A 27 4.01 -14.29 4.65
N HIS A 28 4.12 -13.57 5.78
CA HIS A 28 4.77 -14.06 7.01
C HIS A 28 3.77 -14.65 8.00
N ASP A 29 4.14 -15.73 8.68
CA ASP A 29 3.29 -16.34 9.70
C ASP A 29 3.23 -15.43 10.93
N VAL A 30 2.06 -15.31 11.55
CA VAL A 30 1.83 -14.43 12.71
C VAL A 30 1.18 -15.21 13.84
N ALA A 31 1.84 -15.27 14.98
CA ALA A 31 1.30 -15.75 16.24
C ALA A 31 0.83 -14.56 17.10
N VAL A 32 -0.37 -14.64 17.63
CA VAL A 32 -1.00 -13.53 18.38
C VAL A 32 -1.31 -13.96 19.79
N PHE A 33 -0.97 -13.10 20.75
CA PHE A 33 -1.51 -13.12 22.09
C PHE A 33 -2.20 -11.78 22.40
N ASP A 34 -3.47 -11.85 22.76
CA ASP A 34 -4.23 -10.72 23.28
C ASP A 34 -5.29 -11.26 24.26
N PRO A 35 -5.34 -10.76 25.51
CA PRO A 35 -6.29 -11.24 26.51
C PRO A 35 -7.73 -10.74 26.31
N HIS A 36 -7.96 -9.79 25.41
CA HIS A 36 -9.27 -9.20 25.18
C HIS A 36 -10.19 -10.20 24.46
N PRO A 37 -11.43 -10.43 24.96
CA PRO A 37 -12.33 -11.44 24.39
C PRO A 37 -12.68 -11.19 22.92
N ASP A 38 -12.74 -9.92 22.50
CA ASP A 38 -13.03 -9.54 21.10
C ASP A 38 -11.78 -9.44 20.20
N ALA A 39 -10.58 -9.76 20.68
CA ALA A 39 -9.35 -9.54 19.90
C ALA A 39 -9.41 -10.15 18.50
N ARG A 40 -9.94 -11.38 18.37
CA ARG A 40 -10.12 -12.05 17.07
C ARG A 40 -10.99 -11.25 16.10
N ARG A 41 -12.08 -10.66 16.59
CA ARG A 41 -12.99 -9.84 15.78
C ARG A 41 -12.31 -8.54 15.36
N ILE A 42 -11.69 -7.84 16.31
CA ILE A 42 -11.00 -6.56 16.06
C ILE A 42 -9.87 -6.74 15.04
N ILE A 43 -9.02 -7.74 15.24
CA ILE A 43 -7.94 -8.07 14.31
C ILE A 43 -8.51 -8.45 12.93
N GLY A 44 -9.59 -9.24 12.89
CA GLY A 44 -10.26 -9.61 11.65
C GLY A 44 -10.77 -8.40 10.85
N ASP A 45 -11.37 -7.42 11.53
CA ASP A 45 -11.84 -6.17 10.93
C ASP A 45 -10.65 -5.37 10.34
N VAL A 46 -9.54 -5.25 11.07
CA VAL A 46 -8.33 -4.55 10.60
C VAL A 46 -7.69 -5.26 9.41
N ILE A 47 -7.60 -6.59 9.44
CA ILE A 47 -7.09 -7.39 8.31
C ILE A 47 -7.96 -7.16 7.07
N ALA A 48 -9.29 -7.19 7.20
CA ALA A 48 -10.18 -6.96 6.06
C ALA A 48 -10.00 -5.55 5.44
N GLY A 49 -9.83 -4.53 6.28
CA GLY A 49 -9.50 -3.17 5.82
C GLY A 49 -8.16 -3.10 5.11
N ALA A 50 -7.12 -3.70 5.70
CA ALA A 50 -5.78 -3.76 5.13
C ALA A 50 -5.74 -4.46 3.77
N GLU A 51 -6.47 -5.57 3.62
CA GLU A 51 -6.57 -6.29 2.36
C GLU A 51 -7.19 -5.47 1.25
N ARG A 52 -8.32 -4.82 1.56
CA ARG A 52 -8.96 -3.92 0.61
C ARG A 52 -8.00 -2.82 0.17
N ALA A 53 -7.28 -2.23 1.12
CA ALA A 53 -6.32 -1.18 0.84
C ALA A 53 -5.12 -1.68 -0.01
N TRP A 54 -4.56 -2.85 0.31
CA TRP A 54 -3.44 -3.45 -0.42
C TRP A 54 -3.82 -3.85 -1.84
N HIS A 55 -5.00 -4.43 -2.04
CA HIS A 55 -5.52 -4.75 -3.37
C HIS A 55 -5.74 -3.51 -4.25
N ARG A 56 -5.88 -2.31 -3.66
CA ARG A 56 -5.98 -1.05 -4.39
C ARG A 56 -4.63 -0.34 -4.56
N LEU A 57 -3.68 -0.62 -3.68
CA LEU A 57 -2.34 -0.03 -3.69
C LEU A 57 -1.41 -0.74 -4.69
N PHE A 58 -1.45 -2.07 -4.71
CA PHE A 58 -0.57 -2.90 -5.53
C PHE A 58 -1.33 -3.47 -6.74
N ASP A 59 -0.75 -3.29 -7.91
CA ASP A 59 -1.29 -3.82 -9.17
C ASP A 59 -0.87 -5.30 -9.41
N GLN A 60 0.03 -5.82 -8.57
CA GLN A 60 0.47 -7.22 -8.60
C GLN A 60 -0.42 -8.09 -7.70
N PRO A 61 -0.65 -9.38 -8.05
CA PRO A 61 -1.27 -10.32 -7.14
C PRO A 61 -0.55 -10.34 -5.78
N LEU A 62 -1.33 -10.31 -4.70
CA LEU A 62 -0.79 -10.50 -3.35
C LEU A 62 -0.34 -11.95 -3.18
N PRO A 63 0.72 -12.22 -2.40
CA PRO A 63 1.17 -13.58 -2.15
C PRO A 63 0.13 -14.30 -1.29
N PRO A 64 0.17 -15.65 -1.25
CA PRO A 64 -0.60 -16.38 -0.25
C PRO A 64 -0.29 -15.85 1.14
N ARG A 65 -1.35 -15.55 1.91
CA ARG A 65 -1.20 -15.02 3.26
C ARG A 65 -0.29 -15.90 4.11
N GLY A 66 0.31 -15.26 5.10
CA GLY A 66 0.82 -15.95 6.28
C GLY A 66 -0.23 -16.82 6.96
N THR A 67 0.22 -17.71 7.83
CA THR A 67 -0.66 -18.42 8.77
C THR A 67 -0.88 -17.55 9.99
N LEU A 68 -2.14 -17.24 10.30
CA LEU A 68 -2.51 -16.52 11.53
C LEU A 68 -2.90 -17.54 12.62
N THR A 69 -2.25 -17.46 13.79
CA THR A 69 -2.56 -18.32 14.94
C THR A 69 -2.77 -17.49 16.19
N PHE A 70 -3.74 -17.89 17.02
CA PHE A 70 -4.04 -17.25 18.30
C PHE A 70 -3.67 -18.21 19.43
N HIS A 71 -3.02 -17.67 20.46
CA HIS A 71 -2.55 -18.43 21.60
C HIS A 71 -3.15 -17.88 22.89
N ASP A 72 -3.40 -18.77 23.85
CA ASP A 72 -3.96 -18.41 25.17
C ASP A 72 -2.90 -17.88 26.15
N GLY A 73 -1.62 -17.98 25.78
CA GLY A 73 -0.48 -17.53 26.59
C GLY A 73 0.58 -16.82 25.76
N LEU A 74 1.18 -15.77 26.33
CA LEU A 74 2.20 -14.95 25.70
C LEU A 74 3.42 -15.78 25.32
N GLU A 75 3.88 -16.66 26.20
CA GLU A 75 5.08 -17.48 26.02
C GLU A 75 4.93 -18.41 24.80
N ALA A 76 3.74 -18.95 24.58
CA ALA A 76 3.44 -19.79 23.43
C ALA A 76 3.41 -18.99 22.12
N ALA A 77 2.88 -17.76 22.15
CA ALA A 77 2.84 -16.90 20.97
C ALA A 77 4.24 -16.47 20.50
N VAL A 78 5.15 -16.19 21.42
CA VAL A 78 6.52 -15.74 21.09
C VAL A 78 7.51 -16.89 20.87
N ALA A 79 7.08 -18.14 21.09
CA ALA A 79 7.92 -19.32 20.95
C ALA A 79 8.35 -19.52 19.48
N GLY A 80 9.63 -19.36 19.21
CA GLY A 80 10.19 -19.53 17.86
C GLY A 80 10.00 -18.33 16.94
N ALA A 81 9.60 -17.17 17.46
CA ALA A 81 9.49 -15.94 16.68
C ALA A 81 10.86 -15.38 16.28
N ASP A 82 10.96 -14.85 15.06
CA ASP A 82 12.08 -14.07 14.56
C ASP A 82 11.92 -12.58 14.89
N TRP A 83 10.67 -12.11 14.95
CA TRP A 83 10.27 -10.77 15.37
C TRP A 83 9.11 -10.85 16.35
N VAL A 84 9.18 -10.12 17.45
CA VAL A 84 8.06 -9.90 18.38
C VAL A 84 7.73 -8.42 18.40
N GLN A 85 6.46 -8.08 18.15
CA GLN A 85 5.95 -6.73 18.26
C GLN A 85 5.02 -6.61 19.48
N GLU A 86 5.39 -5.75 20.41
CA GLU A 86 4.57 -5.36 21.55
C GLU A 86 3.73 -4.12 21.19
N SER A 87 2.41 -4.20 21.40
CA SER A 87 1.44 -3.14 21.15
C SER A 87 0.34 -3.09 22.24
N VAL A 88 0.74 -3.27 23.50
CA VAL A 88 -0.13 -3.20 24.69
C VAL A 88 -0.33 -1.73 25.13
N PRO A 89 -1.26 -1.44 26.06
CA PRO A 89 -1.55 -0.08 26.50
C PRO A 89 -0.32 0.73 26.93
N GLU A 90 -0.39 2.04 26.71
CA GLU A 90 0.72 2.99 26.90
C GLU A 90 0.96 3.33 28.38
N THR A 91 1.32 2.32 29.17
CA THR A 91 1.69 2.45 30.59
C THR A 91 2.97 1.67 30.85
N LEU A 92 3.91 2.26 31.60
CA LEU A 92 5.21 1.63 31.85
C LEU A 92 5.06 0.32 32.62
N GLU A 93 4.14 0.26 33.59
CA GLU A 93 3.93 -0.91 34.43
C GLU A 93 3.52 -2.14 33.61
N ILE A 94 2.57 -1.96 32.68
CA ILE A 94 2.12 -3.04 31.79
C ILE A 94 3.25 -3.42 30.83
N LYS A 95 3.93 -2.42 30.22
CA LYS A 95 5.00 -2.67 29.26
C LYS A 95 6.19 -3.39 29.89
N HIS A 96 6.63 -3.03 31.10
CA HIS A 96 7.71 -3.72 31.82
C HIS A 96 7.36 -5.18 32.06
N ALA A 97 6.14 -5.46 32.55
CA ALA A 97 5.69 -6.83 32.79
C ALA A 97 5.66 -7.66 31.50
N VAL A 98 5.08 -7.11 30.43
CA VAL A 98 4.93 -7.78 29.13
C VAL A 98 6.28 -7.97 28.44
N LEU A 99 7.10 -6.92 28.33
CA LEU A 99 8.42 -6.99 27.67
C LEU A 99 9.39 -7.91 28.43
N SER A 100 9.31 -7.97 29.77
CA SER A 100 10.09 -8.93 30.55
C SER A 100 9.68 -10.38 30.25
N ALA A 101 8.37 -10.65 30.17
CA ALA A 101 7.85 -11.97 29.78
C ALA A 101 8.27 -12.35 28.34
N ILE A 102 8.16 -11.42 27.39
CA ILE A 102 8.60 -11.61 26.00
C ILE A 102 10.10 -11.93 25.97
N ALA A 103 10.93 -11.11 26.62
CA ALA A 103 12.39 -11.29 26.60
C ALA A 103 12.84 -12.61 27.26
N GLY A 104 12.06 -13.13 28.21
CA GLY A 104 12.29 -14.42 28.86
C GLY A 104 11.91 -15.63 28.02
N ALA A 105 10.84 -15.54 27.21
CA ALA A 105 10.28 -16.65 26.45
C ALA A 105 10.70 -16.68 24.97
N ALA A 106 10.98 -15.53 24.37
CA ALA A 106 11.36 -15.44 22.96
C ALA A 106 12.76 -16.02 22.71
N PRO A 107 13.00 -16.68 21.55
CA PRO A 107 14.32 -17.19 21.16
C PRO A 107 15.39 -16.12 21.23
N ALA A 108 16.65 -16.50 21.48
CA ALA A 108 17.75 -15.53 21.65
C ALA A 108 18.01 -14.66 20.40
N HIS A 109 17.63 -15.12 19.20
CA HIS A 109 17.79 -14.37 17.95
C HIS A 109 16.63 -13.41 17.65
N ALA A 110 15.53 -13.48 18.41
CA ALA A 110 14.35 -12.68 18.14
C ALA A 110 14.62 -11.19 18.36
N LEU A 111 14.18 -10.36 17.40
CA LEU A 111 14.07 -8.91 17.53
C LEU A 111 12.78 -8.58 18.30
N ILE A 112 12.86 -7.72 19.33
CA ILE A 112 11.71 -7.36 20.16
C ILE A 112 11.45 -5.85 20.02
N GLY A 113 10.46 -5.49 19.20
CA GLY A 113 10.03 -4.12 18.99
C GLY A 113 8.86 -3.73 19.91
N SER A 114 8.93 -2.57 20.55
CA SER A 114 7.78 -1.92 21.18
C SER A 114 7.17 -0.88 20.26
N SER A 115 5.85 -0.82 20.16
CA SER A 115 5.11 0.22 19.42
C SER A 115 4.88 1.50 20.23
N THR A 116 5.56 1.69 21.37
CA THR A 116 5.40 2.90 22.19
C THR A 116 5.62 4.16 21.36
N SER A 117 4.72 5.13 21.53
CA SER A 117 4.80 6.45 20.91
C SER A 117 5.64 7.42 21.73
N GLY A 118 5.76 7.19 23.04
CA GLY A 118 6.35 8.16 23.96
C GLY A 118 7.63 7.74 24.68
N PHE A 119 7.74 6.47 25.09
CA PHE A 119 8.78 6.05 26.03
C PHE A 119 10.11 5.79 25.34
N LYS A 120 11.20 6.16 26.02
CA LYS A 120 12.55 5.82 25.56
C LYS A 120 12.81 4.33 25.76
N PRO A 121 13.65 3.69 24.91
CA PRO A 121 14.14 2.35 25.18
C PRO A 121 14.70 2.16 26.60
N SER A 122 15.46 3.13 27.14
CA SER A 122 15.97 3.07 28.51
C SER A 122 14.88 3.00 29.58
N ASP A 123 13.75 3.67 29.37
CA ASP A 123 12.59 3.56 30.27
C ASP A 123 11.98 2.15 30.18
N LEU A 124 11.89 1.56 28.97
CA LEU A 124 11.34 0.23 28.75
C LEU A 124 12.21 -0.91 29.31
N HIS A 125 13.53 -0.71 29.37
CA HIS A 125 14.48 -1.75 29.80
C HIS A 125 14.42 -2.09 31.29
N ALA A 126 13.76 -1.27 32.10
CA ALA A 126 13.67 -1.48 33.53
C ALA A 126 13.06 -2.87 33.86
N GLY A 127 13.79 -3.67 34.65
CA GLY A 127 13.33 -5.00 35.07
C GLY A 127 13.43 -6.10 34.01
N ILE A 128 13.97 -5.81 32.81
CA ILE A 128 14.21 -6.80 31.77
C ILE A 128 15.60 -7.40 31.95
N ALA A 129 15.70 -8.73 32.08
CA ALA A 129 16.99 -9.41 32.29
C ALA A 129 17.91 -9.39 31.07
N LYS A 130 17.34 -9.36 29.85
CA LYS A 130 18.05 -9.35 28.56
C LYS A 130 17.54 -8.19 27.68
N PRO A 131 17.78 -6.94 28.07
CA PRO A 131 17.20 -5.77 27.41
C PRO A 131 17.81 -5.49 26.03
N ALA A 132 18.97 -6.08 25.71
CA ALA A 132 19.75 -5.74 24.53
C ALA A 132 19.00 -5.93 23.19
N ARG A 133 17.97 -6.78 23.19
CA ARG A 133 17.13 -7.09 22.02
C ARG A 133 15.81 -6.33 21.98
N VAL A 134 15.52 -5.53 23.01
CA VAL A 134 14.28 -4.76 23.15
C VAL A 134 14.54 -3.33 22.69
N PHE A 135 13.89 -2.90 21.61
CA PHE A 135 14.04 -1.57 21.04
C PHE A 135 12.67 -1.00 20.69
N VAL A 136 12.61 0.27 20.32
CA VAL A 136 11.36 0.86 19.83
C VAL A 136 11.28 0.68 18.32
N ALA A 137 10.15 0.17 17.86
CA ALA A 137 9.73 0.10 16.47
C ALA A 137 8.35 0.76 16.38
N HIS A 138 8.35 2.09 16.38
CA HIS A 138 7.14 2.92 16.44
C HIS A 138 6.56 3.12 15.02
N PRO A 139 5.39 2.53 14.70
CA PRO A 139 4.76 2.70 13.41
C PRO A 139 3.82 3.93 13.39
N PHE A 140 3.30 4.27 12.21
CA PHE A 140 2.22 5.25 12.08
C PHE A 140 0.91 4.58 11.66
N ASN A 141 -0.20 4.98 12.28
CA ASN A 141 -1.53 4.45 11.96
C ASN A 141 -2.08 5.11 10.67
N PRO A 142 -2.62 4.35 9.69
CA PRO A 142 -2.73 2.89 9.62
C PRO A 142 -1.42 2.18 9.25
N VAL A 143 -0.96 1.29 10.12
CA VAL A 143 0.34 0.58 10.02
C VAL A 143 0.45 -0.23 8.73
N TYR A 144 -0.67 -0.75 8.21
CA TYR A 144 -0.66 -1.49 6.96
C TYR A 144 -0.48 -0.61 5.71
N LEU A 145 -0.65 0.71 5.78
CA LEU A 145 -0.45 1.63 4.65
C LEU A 145 0.78 2.53 4.82
N LEU A 146 0.93 3.18 5.98
CA LEU A 146 2.02 4.14 6.21
C LEU A 146 3.34 3.38 6.42
N PRO A 147 4.34 3.56 5.54
CA PRO A 147 5.52 2.68 5.54
C PRO A 147 6.56 3.05 6.60
N LEU A 148 6.46 4.20 7.26
CA LEU A 148 7.49 4.68 8.17
C LEU A 148 7.42 3.93 9.51
N VAL A 149 8.59 3.54 10.04
CA VAL A 149 8.75 3.02 11.39
C VAL A 149 9.95 3.70 12.05
N GLU A 150 9.73 4.44 13.14
CA GLU A 150 10.84 5.01 13.92
C GLU A 150 11.51 3.89 14.73
N LEU A 151 12.81 3.72 14.46
CA LEU A 151 13.66 2.71 15.08
C LEU A 151 14.56 3.40 16.12
N VAL A 152 14.34 3.12 17.40
CA VAL A 152 15.09 3.75 18.50
C VAL A 152 15.77 2.69 19.35
N ALA A 153 17.09 2.80 19.48
CA ALA A 153 17.89 2.01 20.40
C ALA A 153 18.29 2.85 21.62
N GLY A 154 18.34 2.20 22.77
CA GLY A 154 18.90 2.75 24.01
C GLY A 154 20.30 2.21 24.29
N PRO A 155 20.95 2.67 25.37
CA PRO A 155 22.34 2.31 25.69
C PRO A 155 22.60 0.82 25.93
N ALA A 156 21.56 0.05 26.28
CA ALA A 156 21.69 -1.38 26.55
C ALA A 156 21.56 -2.26 25.31
N ASN A 157 21.17 -1.69 24.16
CA ASN A 157 20.94 -2.43 22.93
C ASN A 157 22.23 -2.91 22.26
N ASP A 158 22.15 -4.04 21.56
CA ASP A 158 23.28 -4.58 20.78
C ASP A 158 23.63 -3.66 19.59
N ASP A 159 24.92 -3.54 19.29
CA ASP A 159 25.39 -2.91 18.07
C ASP A 159 24.78 -3.63 16.84
N GLY A 160 24.23 -2.88 15.89
CA GLY A 160 23.66 -3.45 14.68
C GLY A 160 22.16 -3.80 14.76
N ILE A 161 21.52 -3.69 15.93
CA ILE A 161 20.10 -4.10 16.08
C ILE A 161 19.15 -3.32 15.18
N LEU A 162 19.42 -2.03 14.94
CA LEU A 162 18.56 -1.20 14.09
C LEU A 162 18.78 -1.52 12.61
N GLU A 163 19.99 -1.91 12.20
CA GLU A 163 20.28 -2.44 10.87
C GLU A 163 19.55 -3.76 10.64
N ASP A 164 19.52 -4.63 11.64
CA ASP A 164 18.82 -5.91 11.59
C ASP A 164 17.31 -5.70 11.48
N ALA A 165 16.77 -4.79 12.29
CA ALA A 165 15.37 -4.41 12.23
C ALA A 165 14.98 -3.77 10.89
N GLU A 166 15.79 -2.86 10.36
CA GLU A 166 15.57 -2.25 9.04
C GLU A 166 15.54 -3.31 7.92
N ARG A 167 16.43 -4.30 7.96
CA ARG A 167 16.42 -5.41 6.99
C ARG A 167 15.15 -6.25 7.08
N VAL A 168 14.62 -6.50 8.27
CA VAL A 168 13.33 -7.22 8.44
C VAL A 168 12.17 -6.36 7.96
N LEU A 169 12.14 -5.07 8.29
CA LEU A 169 11.09 -4.12 7.89
C LEU A 169 11.00 -3.94 6.37
N ALA A 170 12.15 -3.87 5.68
CA ALA A 170 12.19 -3.76 4.22
C ALA A 170 11.44 -4.93 3.54
N ARG A 171 11.49 -6.14 4.11
CA ARG A 171 10.80 -7.33 3.59
C ARG A 171 9.28 -7.24 3.65
N VAL A 172 8.76 -6.34 4.48
CA VAL A 172 7.33 -6.06 4.60
C VAL A 172 6.99 -4.67 4.07
N GLY A 173 7.85 -4.11 3.21
CA GLY A 173 7.69 -2.82 2.53
C GLY A 173 7.74 -1.60 3.45
N MET A 174 8.32 -1.75 4.65
CA MET A 174 8.41 -0.69 5.65
C MET A 174 9.80 -0.04 5.62
N LYS A 175 9.84 1.28 5.81
CA LYS A 175 11.04 2.10 5.90
C LYS A 175 11.40 2.35 7.37
N GLY A 176 12.49 1.74 7.84
CA GLY A 176 13.06 2.04 9.15
C GLY A 176 13.72 3.42 9.18
N LEU A 177 13.28 4.30 10.07
CA LEU A 177 13.92 5.58 10.35
C LEU A 177 14.71 5.47 11.65
N LYS A 178 16.03 5.34 11.55
CA LYS A 178 16.92 5.23 12.71
C LYS A 178 17.00 6.55 13.45
N VAL A 179 16.43 6.60 14.65
CA VAL A 179 16.54 7.72 15.57
C VAL A 179 17.88 7.61 16.28
N ARG A 180 18.75 8.60 16.05
CA ARG A 180 20.17 8.55 16.46
C ARG A 180 20.38 8.52 17.97
N ALA A 181 19.45 9.08 18.73
CA ALA A 181 19.49 9.14 20.18
C ALA A 181 18.06 9.04 20.70
N GLU A 182 17.86 8.22 21.72
CA GLU A 182 16.56 8.17 22.38
C GLU A 182 16.15 9.53 22.94
N ILE A 183 14.88 9.86 22.77
CA ILE A 183 14.25 11.08 23.23
C ILE A 183 12.77 10.78 23.46
N ASP A 184 12.15 11.48 24.41
CA ASP A 184 10.71 11.36 24.63
C ASP A 184 9.94 11.77 23.36
N ALA A 185 8.97 10.94 22.98
CA ALA A 185 8.13 11.09 21.78
C ALA A 185 8.87 11.08 20.43
N HIS A 186 10.08 10.53 20.39
CA HIS A 186 10.86 10.27 19.16
C HIS A 186 11.00 11.53 18.27
N ILE A 187 10.87 11.45 16.94
CA ILE A 187 10.97 12.62 16.06
C ILE A 187 9.58 13.07 15.62
N ALA A 188 8.80 12.16 15.03
CA ALA A 188 7.54 12.52 14.38
C ALA A 188 6.47 12.95 15.37
N ASP A 189 6.32 12.24 16.50
CA ASP A 189 5.30 12.58 17.50
C ASP A 189 5.60 13.92 18.18
N ARG A 190 6.88 14.30 18.34
CA ARG A 190 7.23 15.67 18.76
C ARG A 190 6.75 16.74 17.79
N LEU A 191 6.80 16.46 16.48
CA LEU A 191 6.31 17.40 15.46
C LEU A 191 4.77 17.45 15.45
N LEU A 192 4.11 16.29 15.56
CA LEU A 192 2.65 16.21 15.66
C LEU A 192 2.16 16.92 16.92
N GLU A 193 2.81 16.70 18.05
CA GLU A 193 2.48 17.33 19.32
C GLU A 193 2.66 18.84 19.25
N ALA A 194 3.73 19.35 18.64
CA ALA A 194 3.93 20.79 18.47
C ALA A 194 2.77 21.46 17.70
N VAL A 195 2.29 20.84 16.62
CA VAL A 195 1.14 21.33 15.84
C VAL A 195 -0.15 21.21 16.66
N TRP A 196 -0.34 20.10 17.37
CA TRP A 196 -1.51 19.87 18.20
C TRP A 196 -1.64 20.88 19.34
N ARG A 197 -0.56 21.15 20.07
CA ARG A 197 -0.54 22.13 21.17
C ARG A 197 -0.93 23.53 20.69
N GLU A 198 -0.45 23.94 19.52
CA GLU A 198 -0.85 25.21 18.92
C GLU A 198 -2.35 25.21 18.56
N GLY A 199 -2.86 24.12 17.98
CA GLY A 199 -4.27 23.96 17.66
C GLY A 199 -5.18 24.09 18.90
N LEU A 200 -4.80 23.47 20.02
CA LEU A 200 -5.52 23.58 21.29
C LEU A 200 -5.63 25.04 21.77
N TRP A 201 -4.54 25.81 21.66
CA TRP A 201 -4.56 27.23 22.02
C TRP A 201 -5.42 28.07 21.08
N LEU A 202 -5.39 27.79 19.77
CA LEU A 202 -6.23 28.50 18.80
C LEU A 202 -7.73 28.30 19.07
N VAL A 203 -8.14 27.09 19.48
CA VAL A 203 -9.52 26.81 19.89
C VAL A 203 -9.83 27.47 21.23
N ASN A 204 -8.98 27.27 22.25
CA ASN A 204 -9.17 27.83 23.58
C ASN A 204 -9.33 29.35 23.56
N ASP A 205 -8.52 30.04 22.76
CA ASP A 205 -8.52 31.50 22.66
C ASP A 205 -9.61 32.03 21.69
N GLY A 206 -10.43 31.14 21.11
CA GLY A 206 -11.52 31.49 20.20
C GLY A 206 -11.06 32.05 18.85
N ILE A 207 -9.84 31.74 18.43
CA ILE A 207 -9.24 32.21 17.17
C ILE A 207 -9.71 31.38 15.98
N ALA A 208 -9.91 30.08 16.17
CA ALA A 208 -10.37 29.16 15.13
C ALA A 208 -11.13 27.98 15.73
N THR A 209 -12.02 27.38 14.95
CA THR A 209 -12.69 26.11 15.21
C THR A 209 -11.81 24.92 14.78
N THR A 210 -12.14 23.70 15.23
CA THR A 210 -11.45 22.47 14.78
C THR A 210 -11.49 22.34 13.25
N ALA A 211 -12.62 22.66 12.64
CA ALA A 211 -12.80 22.57 11.19
C ALA A 211 -11.92 23.56 10.42
N GLU A 212 -11.78 24.80 10.90
CA GLU A 212 -10.92 25.82 10.27
C GLU A 212 -9.44 25.47 10.39
N ILE A 213 -9.01 24.94 11.54
CA ILE A 213 -7.63 24.45 11.74
C ILE A 213 -7.35 23.30 10.78
N ASP A 214 -8.25 22.33 10.72
CA ASP A 214 -8.11 21.19 9.82
C ASP A 214 -8.14 21.62 8.34
N ASP A 215 -8.96 22.60 7.96
CA ASP A 215 -9.01 23.14 6.60
C ASP A 215 -7.70 23.84 6.22
N ALA A 216 -7.06 24.57 7.14
CA ALA A 216 -5.74 25.17 6.92
C ALA A 216 -4.67 24.10 6.61
N ILE A 217 -4.82 22.89 7.17
CA ILE A 217 -3.94 21.74 6.90
C ILE A 217 -4.34 21.08 5.56
N ARG A 218 -5.60 20.66 5.42
CA ARG A 218 -6.14 19.87 4.30
C ARG A 218 -6.07 20.61 2.97
N TYR A 219 -6.29 21.93 2.97
CA TYR A 219 -6.26 22.77 1.76
C TYR A 219 -4.98 23.61 1.64
N GLY A 220 -4.07 23.52 2.61
CA GLY A 220 -2.88 24.37 2.69
C GLY A 220 -1.57 23.58 2.77
N PHE A 221 -0.88 23.70 3.90
CA PHE A 221 0.50 23.21 4.02
C PHE A 221 0.62 21.69 4.14
N GLY A 222 -0.45 21.00 4.58
CA GLY A 222 -0.46 19.54 4.72
C GLY A 222 -0.18 18.82 3.39
N LEU A 223 -0.73 19.33 2.27
CA LEU A 223 -0.47 18.79 0.93
C LEU A 223 1.01 18.91 0.50
N ARG A 224 1.69 19.98 0.91
CA ARG A 224 3.13 20.14 0.64
C ARG A 224 3.97 19.20 1.49
N TRP A 225 3.63 19.07 2.76
CA TRP A 225 4.35 18.18 3.69
C TRP A 225 4.20 16.71 3.33
N ALA A 226 3.02 16.28 2.88
CA ALA A 226 2.75 14.88 2.51
C ALA A 226 3.71 14.35 1.43
N GLN A 227 4.22 15.22 0.55
CA GLN A 227 5.14 14.81 -0.52
C GLN A 227 6.61 15.23 -0.28
N MET A 228 6.91 16.33 0.43
CA MET A 228 8.30 16.83 0.56
C MET A 228 8.81 16.97 2.00
N GLY A 229 7.93 16.82 2.99
CA GLY A 229 8.25 17.19 4.38
C GLY A 229 8.60 18.68 4.54
N LEU A 230 9.16 19.02 5.69
CA LEU A 230 9.39 20.42 6.10
C LEU A 230 10.56 21.08 5.35
N PHE A 231 11.73 20.45 5.36
CA PHE A 231 12.95 21.08 4.88
C PHE A 231 13.01 21.21 3.36
N GLU A 232 12.50 20.25 2.59
CA GLU A 232 12.47 20.40 1.13
C GLU A 232 11.46 21.45 0.69
N THR A 233 10.31 21.54 1.36
CA THR A 233 9.32 22.62 1.15
C THR A 233 9.98 24.00 1.32
N TYR A 234 10.75 24.20 2.39
CA TYR A 234 11.45 25.46 2.63
C TYR A 234 12.68 25.67 1.75
N ARG A 235 13.31 24.60 1.28
CA ARG A 235 14.40 24.69 0.30
C ARG A 235 13.91 25.34 -0.99
N ILE A 236 12.74 24.93 -1.48
CA ILE A 236 12.12 25.53 -2.67
C ILE A 236 11.67 26.97 -2.38
N ALA A 237 11.14 27.23 -1.18
CA ALA A 237 10.76 28.59 -0.77
C ALA A 237 11.95 29.56 -0.73
N GLY A 238 13.18 29.07 -0.53
CA GLY A 238 14.42 29.85 -0.62
C GLY A 238 14.88 30.20 -2.04
N GLY A 239 14.17 29.74 -3.08
CA GLY A 239 14.54 29.98 -4.47
C GLY A 239 15.86 29.32 -4.88
N GLU A 240 16.52 29.84 -5.92
CA GLU A 240 17.79 29.29 -6.44
C GLU A 240 18.91 29.25 -5.38
N ALA A 241 18.88 30.18 -4.42
CA ALA A 241 19.86 30.24 -3.33
C ALA A 241 19.58 29.21 -2.21
N GLY A 242 18.42 28.55 -2.23
CA GLY A 242 18.08 27.40 -1.41
C GLY A 242 17.89 27.69 0.08
N MET A 243 18.09 26.65 0.90
CA MET A 243 17.75 26.67 2.34
C MET A 243 18.53 27.72 3.14
N THR A 244 19.82 27.92 2.86
CA THR A 244 20.62 28.92 3.61
C THR A 244 20.02 30.31 3.47
N HIS A 245 19.63 30.69 2.23
CA HIS A 245 18.98 31.96 1.99
C HIS A 245 17.63 32.07 2.69
N PHE A 246 16.82 31.00 2.65
CA PHE A 246 15.55 30.96 3.40
C PHE A 246 15.77 31.21 4.90
N ILE A 247 16.77 30.56 5.51
CA ILE A 247 17.11 30.73 6.93
C ILE A 247 17.59 32.16 7.21
N GLU A 248 18.43 32.74 6.36
CA GLU A 248 18.91 34.12 6.54
C GLU A 248 17.76 35.14 6.43
N GLN A 249 16.84 34.93 5.48
CA GLN A 249 15.70 35.81 5.24
C GLN A 249 14.65 35.73 6.35
N PHE A 250 14.25 34.51 6.75
CA PHE A 250 13.12 34.29 7.67
C PHE A 250 13.54 33.97 9.10
N GLY A 251 14.80 33.60 9.34
CA GLY A 251 15.35 33.32 10.66
C GLY A 251 15.11 34.42 11.70
N PRO A 252 15.19 35.72 11.36
CA PRO A 252 14.86 36.79 12.29
C PRO A 252 13.41 36.74 12.83
N ALA A 253 12.45 36.25 12.03
CA ALA A 253 11.05 36.15 12.42
C ALA A 253 10.79 35.03 13.45
N LEU A 254 11.68 34.04 13.57
CA LEU A 254 11.58 32.97 14.57
C LEU A 254 11.70 33.48 16.02
N LYS A 255 12.16 34.72 16.22
CA LYS A 255 12.20 35.38 17.54
C LYS A 255 10.88 36.03 17.93
N TRP A 256 9.92 36.13 17.00
CA TRP A 256 8.63 36.75 17.28
C TRP A 256 7.73 35.76 18.01
N PRO A 257 6.90 36.23 18.96
CA PRO A 257 6.08 35.36 19.81
C PRO A 257 4.81 34.92 19.08
N TRP A 258 4.95 34.23 17.95
CA TRP A 258 3.82 33.83 17.10
C TRP A 258 3.09 32.59 17.58
N THR A 259 3.77 31.67 18.27
CA THR A 259 3.24 30.35 18.63
C THR A 259 3.46 30.06 20.12
N LYS A 260 2.64 29.17 20.68
CA LYS A 260 2.66 28.75 22.10
C LYS A 260 3.13 27.29 22.23
N LEU A 261 4.28 26.96 21.65
CA LEU A 261 4.77 25.58 21.51
C LEU A 261 5.06 24.84 22.83
N MET A 262 5.41 25.58 23.89
CA MET A 262 5.93 25.00 25.14
C MET A 262 4.86 24.82 26.23
N ASP A 263 3.62 25.20 25.98
CA ASP A 263 2.53 25.16 26.95
C ASP A 263 1.25 24.57 26.34
N VAL A 264 0.33 24.11 27.16
CA VAL A 264 -1.01 23.65 26.76
C VAL A 264 -2.06 24.39 27.58
N PRO A 265 -3.24 24.70 27.00
CA PRO A 265 -4.32 25.21 27.82
C PRO A 265 -4.71 24.15 28.86
N GLU A 266 -5.25 24.60 29.99
CA GLU A 266 -5.87 23.68 30.95
C GLU A 266 -7.03 22.97 30.23
N LEU A 267 -6.97 21.63 30.14
CA LEU A 267 -8.00 20.81 29.50
C LEU A 267 -9.22 20.69 30.43
N THR A 268 -9.92 21.81 30.64
CA THR A 268 -11.12 21.85 31.47
C THR A 268 -12.24 21.01 30.84
N PRO A 269 -13.22 20.54 31.63
CA PRO A 269 -14.39 19.84 31.09
C PRO A 269 -15.12 20.63 30.01
N GLU A 270 -15.14 21.96 30.11
CA GLU A 270 -15.76 22.85 29.13
C GLU A 270 -14.99 22.87 27.81
N LEU A 271 -13.66 23.02 27.84
CA LEU A 271 -12.83 22.99 26.63
C LEU A 271 -12.90 21.62 25.94
N ALA A 272 -12.86 20.53 26.72
CA ALA A 272 -12.99 19.17 26.19
C ALA A 272 -14.36 18.93 25.54
N ALA A 273 -15.45 19.39 26.18
CA ALA A 273 -16.80 19.29 25.62
C ALA A 273 -16.96 20.12 24.34
N GLU A 274 -16.35 21.30 24.28
CA GLU A 274 -16.40 22.17 23.11
C GLU A 274 -15.63 21.57 21.92
N ILE A 275 -14.40 21.09 22.13
CA ILE A 275 -13.65 20.38 21.09
C ILE A 275 -14.41 19.14 20.61
N GLY A 276 -14.99 18.37 21.54
CA GLY A 276 -15.81 17.19 21.21
C GLY A 276 -17.02 17.55 20.33
N ARG A 277 -17.77 18.59 20.72
CA ARG A 277 -18.92 19.09 19.94
C ARG A 277 -18.52 19.54 18.54
N GLN A 278 -17.45 20.32 18.40
CA GLN A 278 -16.96 20.79 17.10
C GLN A 278 -16.49 19.62 16.21
N SER A 279 -15.81 18.62 16.79
CA SER A 279 -15.44 17.38 16.11
C SER A 279 -16.65 16.62 15.59
N ASP A 280 -17.69 16.46 16.41
CA ASP A 280 -18.93 15.78 16.05
C ASP A 280 -19.71 16.54 14.96
N GLU A 281 -19.73 17.87 14.99
CA GLU A 281 -20.35 18.69 13.95
C GLU A 281 -19.64 18.55 12.59
N GLN A 282 -18.31 18.45 12.62
CA GLN A 282 -17.49 18.31 11.42
C GLN A 282 -17.60 16.92 10.80
N SER A 283 -17.53 15.85 11.61
CA SER A 283 -17.34 14.47 11.13
C SER A 283 -18.46 13.50 11.49
N GLY A 284 -19.39 13.88 12.37
CA GLY A 284 -20.45 13.01 12.90
C GLY A 284 -21.50 12.55 11.88
N LEU A 285 -21.46 13.07 10.65
CA LEU A 285 -22.28 12.58 9.53
C LEU A 285 -21.82 11.20 9.01
N HIS A 286 -20.61 10.77 9.37
CA HIS A 286 -20.04 9.48 8.99
C HIS A 286 -19.73 8.65 10.23
N ASP A 287 -19.99 7.34 10.17
CA ASP A 287 -19.44 6.43 11.18
C ASP A 287 -17.91 6.31 11.05
N LEU A 288 -17.26 5.87 12.13
CA LEU A 288 -15.80 5.74 12.20
C LEU A 288 -15.24 4.85 11.07
N ARG A 289 -15.90 3.75 10.75
CA ARG A 289 -15.48 2.83 9.68
C ARG A 289 -15.54 3.48 8.30
N THR A 290 -16.47 4.40 8.09
CA THR A 290 -16.60 5.17 6.86
C THR A 290 -15.49 6.22 6.77
N LEU A 291 -15.18 6.91 7.86
CA LEU A 291 -14.04 7.84 7.92
C LEU A 291 -12.70 7.11 7.69
N GLU A 292 -12.51 5.93 8.30
CA GLU A 292 -11.33 5.09 8.07
C GLU A 292 -11.20 4.69 6.60
N ARG A 293 -12.29 4.26 5.96
CA ARG A 293 -12.28 3.92 4.53
C ARG A 293 -11.95 5.12 3.64
N ILE A 294 -12.52 6.30 3.93
CA ILE A 294 -12.22 7.53 3.18
C ILE A 294 -10.74 7.88 3.32
N ARG A 295 -10.20 7.85 4.55
CA ARG A 295 -8.78 8.11 4.84
C ARG A 295 -7.89 7.13 4.06
N ASP A 296 -8.14 5.84 4.18
CA ASP A 296 -7.33 4.79 3.57
C ASP A 296 -7.36 4.86 2.04
N ASP A 297 -8.52 5.14 1.46
CA ASP A 297 -8.69 5.30 0.02
C ASP A 297 -7.89 6.49 -0.52
N ASN A 298 -7.90 7.60 0.20
CA ASN A 298 -7.09 8.77 -0.13
C ASN A 298 -5.60 8.48 0.03
N LEU A 299 -5.18 7.80 1.11
CA LEU A 299 -3.79 7.39 1.31
C LEU A 299 -3.30 6.47 0.19
N VAL A 300 -4.11 5.51 -0.25
CA VAL A 300 -3.78 4.67 -1.42
C VAL A 300 -3.57 5.52 -2.67
N GLY A 301 -4.46 6.49 -2.94
CA GLY A 301 -4.31 7.42 -4.05
C GLY A 301 -2.99 8.21 -3.99
N PHE A 302 -2.69 8.81 -2.83
CA PHE A 302 -1.44 9.53 -2.62
C PHE A 302 -0.21 8.66 -2.81
N LEU A 303 -0.19 7.47 -2.22
CA LEU A 303 0.93 6.54 -2.33
C LEU A 303 1.18 6.09 -3.77
N ARG A 304 0.13 5.88 -4.57
CA ARG A 304 0.26 5.56 -6.01
C ARG A 304 0.86 6.70 -6.80
N VAL A 305 0.38 7.94 -6.59
CA VAL A 305 0.94 9.13 -7.26
C VAL A 305 2.40 9.34 -6.88
N LEU A 306 2.76 9.17 -5.60
CA LEU A 306 4.15 9.26 -5.15
C LEU A 306 5.03 8.16 -5.79
N ARG A 307 4.52 6.93 -5.91
CA ARG A 307 5.21 5.82 -6.57
C ARG A 307 5.45 6.11 -8.05
N GLU A 308 4.45 6.63 -8.76
CA GLU A 308 4.55 7.00 -10.18
C GLU A 308 5.60 8.09 -10.43
N ASN A 309 5.85 8.95 -9.45
CA ASN A 309 6.86 10.00 -9.52
C ASN A 309 8.19 9.63 -8.83
N ASP A 310 8.36 8.36 -8.40
CA ASP A 310 9.55 7.87 -7.68
C ASP A 310 9.96 8.74 -6.48
N TRP A 311 8.98 9.11 -5.64
CA TRP A 311 9.19 10.12 -4.60
C TRP A 311 8.72 9.67 -3.21
N GLY A 312 9.51 10.04 -2.18
CA GLY A 312 9.14 9.86 -0.76
C GLY A 312 8.65 8.45 -0.42
N ALA A 313 7.48 8.35 0.20
CA ALA A 313 6.85 7.06 0.55
C ALA A 313 6.53 6.17 -0.66
N GLY A 314 6.43 6.75 -1.87
CA GLY A 314 6.22 6.03 -3.12
C GLY A 314 7.36 5.06 -3.46
N GLN A 315 8.59 5.35 -3.02
CA GLN A 315 9.76 4.48 -3.20
C GLN A 315 9.58 3.15 -2.46
N SER A 316 9.11 3.20 -1.21
CA SER A 316 8.83 1.98 -0.44
C SER A 316 7.70 1.14 -1.05
N VAL A 317 6.72 1.79 -1.68
CA VAL A 317 5.66 1.09 -2.43
C VAL A 317 6.21 0.47 -3.72
N ALA A 318 7.13 1.14 -4.42
CA ALA A 318 7.80 0.60 -5.60
C ALA A 318 8.62 -0.65 -5.26
N GLU A 319 9.47 -0.58 -4.23
CA GLU A 319 10.28 -1.71 -3.74
C GLU A 319 9.42 -2.91 -3.32
N MET A 320 8.30 -2.66 -2.63
CA MET A 320 7.35 -3.71 -2.28
C MET A 320 6.68 -4.30 -3.53
N SER A 321 6.32 -3.46 -4.51
CA SER A 321 5.73 -3.93 -5.79
C SER A 321 6.67 -4.84 -6.56
N GLU A 322 7.98 -4.56 -6.54
CA GLU A 322 9.01 -5.42 -7.15
C GLU A 322 9.14 -6.75 -6.40
N THR A 323 9.13 -6.72 -5.07
CA THR A 323 9.15 -7.93 -4.23
C THR A 323 7.93 -8.82 -4.53
N LEU A 324 6.74 -8.22 -4.61
CA LEU A 324 5.51 -8.91 -4.96
C LEU A 324 5.58 -9.54 -6.36
N ARG A 325 6.11 -8.80 -7.34
CA ARG A 325 6.32 -9.31 -8.71
C ARG A 325 7.24 -10.53 -8.72
N GLY A 326 8.36 -10.47 -7.99
CA GLY A 326 9.29 -11.60 -7.89
C GLY A 326 8.66 -12.87 -7.31
N VAL A 327 7.71 -12.73 -6.36
CA VAL A 327 6.96 -13.88 -5.82
C VAL A 327 6.04 -14.49 -6.89
N VAL A 328 5.40 -13.67 -7.72
CA VAL A 328 4.55 -14.13 -8.83
C VAL A 328 5.39 -14.83 -9.91
N ASP A 329 6.54 -14.26 -10.27
CA ASP A 329 7.44 -14.82 -11.29
C ASP A 329 8.01 -16.20 -10.88
N ASP A 330 8.27 -16.39 -9.58
CA ASP A 330 8.76 -17.64 -8.97
C ASP A 330 7.67 -18.71 -8.77
N ALA A 331 6.39 -18.33 -8.77
CA ALA A 331 5.30 -19.27 -8.51
C ALA A 331 5.20 -20.33 -9.63
N PRO A 332 4.81 -21.58 -9.32
CA PRO A 332 4.61 -22.60 -10.34
C PRO A 332 3.63 -22.10 -11.40
N ARG A 333 4.11 -22.00 -12.64
CA ARG A 333 3.33 -21.56 -13.79
C ARG A 333 2.29 -22.62 -14.14
N ALA A 334 1.11 -22.51 -13.54
CA ALA A 334 -0.02 -23.34 -13.88
C ALA A 334 -0.59 -22.88 -15.22
N ASP A 335 -0.25 -23.60 -16.28
CA ASP A 335 -0.93 -23.43 -17.55
C ASP A 335 -2.36 -24.01 -17.39
N THR A 336 -3.31 -23.22 -16.88
CA THR A 336 -4.73 -23.59 -16.85
C THR A 336 -5.38 -23.28 -18.21
N THR A 337 -6.60 -23.76 -18.43
CA THR A 337 -7.38 -23.41 -19.62
C THR A 337 -8.81 -23.09 -19.16
N PRO A 338 -9.23 -21.81 -19.19
CA PRO A 338 -8.47 -20.61 -19.57
C PRO A 338 -7.36 -20.23 -18.56
N LEU A 339 -6.42 -19.38 -18.97
CA LEU A 339 -5.41 -18.82 -18.07
C LEU A 339 -6.02 -17.72 -17.21
N ARG A 340 -5.72 -17.68 -15.91
CA ARG A 340 -6.12 -16.59 -14.99
C ARG A 340 -4.87 -15.97 -14.37
N LEU A 341 -4.35 -14.93 -15.03
CA LEU A 341 -3.03 -14.36 -14.72
C LEU A 341 -3.11 -12.93 -14.17
N HIS A 342 -4.29 -12.31 -14.20
CA HIS A 342 -4.46 -10.93 -13.76
C HIS A 342 -5.77 -10.77 -12.99
N GLU A 343 -5.66 -10.13 -11.83
CA GLU A 343 -6.77 -9.69 -11.00
C GLU A 343 -6.55 -8.22 -10.64
N VAL A 344 -7.64 -7.46 -10.54
CA VAL A 344 -7.59 -6.05 -10.16
C VAL A 344 -8.85 -5.65 -9.41
N THR A 345 -8.69 -4.80 -8.40
CA THR A 345 -9.82 -4.14 -7.74
C THR A 345 -10.06 -2.79 -8.39
N VAL A 346 -11.29 -2.51 -8.81
CA VAL A 346 -11.64 -1.24 -9.48
C VAL A 346 -11.50 -0.08 -8.49
N PRO A 347 -10.50 0.82 -8.66
CA PRO A 347 -10.34 1.96 -7.78
C PRO A 347 -11.38 3.04 -8.10
N GLN A 348 -11.67 3.88 -7.11
CA GLN A 348 -12.62 5.00 -7.26
C GLN A 348 -12.22 5.96 -8.40
N SER A 349 -10.92 6.12 -8.67
CA SER A 349 -10.41 6.96 -9.76
C SER A 349 -10.70 6.42 -11.18
N TRP A 350 -11.25 5.21 -11.30
CA TRP A 350 -11.68 4.62 -12.57
C TRP A 350 -13.16 4.81 -12.84
N LEU A 351 -13.92 5.32 -11.86
CA LEU A 351 -15.35 5.49 -11.99
C LEU A 351 -15.68 6.78 -12.75
N ASP A 352 -16.73 6.71 -13.55
CA ASP A 352 -17.36 7.87 -14.17
C ASP A 352 -18.32 8.57 -13.19
N TYR A 353 -19.02 9.59 -13.68
CA TYR A 353 -20.00 10.34 -12.89
C TYR A 353 -21.24 9.52 -12.48
N ASN A 354 -21.43 8.32 -13.05
CA ASN A 354 -22.48 7.37 -12.67
C ASN A 354 -22.01 6.39 -11.59
N GLY A 355 -20.73 6.43 -11.20
CA GLY A 355 -20.15 5.48 -10.25
C GLY A 355 -19.76 4.14 -10.88
N HIS A 356 -19.68 4.06 -12.22
CA HIS A 356 -19.30 2.85 -12.94
C HIS A 356 -17.94 3.00 -13.60
N MET A 357 -17.21 1.89 -13.74
CA MET A 357 -15.92 1.89 -14.42
C MET A 357 -16.06 2.46 -15.83
N THR A 358 -15.30 3.51 -16.14
CA THR A 358 -15.31 4.17 -17.44
C THR A 358 -14.75 3.27 -18.54
N GLU A 359 -15.20 3.44 -19.78
CA GLU A 359 -15.01 2.47 -20.88
C GLU A 359 -13.52 2.13 -21.15
N HIS A 360 -12.63 3.12 -21.15
CA HIS A 360 -11.23 2.89 -21.51
C HIS A 360 -10.49 2.05 -20.45
N ARG A 361 -10.99 2.00 -19.20
CA ARG A 361 -10.38 1.20 -18.14
C ARG A 361 -10.56 -0.30 -18.37
N TYR A 362 -11.63 -0.72 -19.06
CA TYR A 362 -11.74 -2.12 -19.50
C TYR A 362 -10.60 -2.51 -20.44
N LEU A 363 -10.21 -1.61 -21.37
CA LEU A 363 -9.07 -1.85 -22.25
C LEU A 363 -7.75 -1.88 -21.47
N GLN A 364 -7.59 -1.00 -20.48
CA GLN A 364 -6.43 -1.05 -19.60
C GLN A 364 -6.30 -2.41 -18.89
N VAL A 365 -7.38 -2.92 -18.28
CA VAL A 365 -7.39 -4.24 -17.61
C VAL A 365 -7.02 -5.38 -18.57
N MET A 366 -7.47 -5.32 -19.83
CA MET A 366 -7.07 -6.30 -20.86
C MET A 366 -5.61 -6.15 -21.29
N GLY A 367 -5.09 -4.91 -21.31
CA GLY A 367 -3.68 -4.62 -21.54
C GLY A 367 -2.80 -5.18 -20.43
N ASP A 368 -3.16 -4.94 -19.17
CA ASP A 368 -2.45 -5.47 -18.00
C ASP A 368 -2.47 -7.01 -17.98
N ALA A 369 -3.60 -7.63 -18.37
CA ALA A 369 -3.69 -9.08 -18.57
C ALA A 369 -2.86 -9.60 -19.75
N THR A 370 -2.69 -8.80 -20.81
CA THR A 370 -1.79 -9.10 -21.92
C THR A 370 -0.33 -9.10 -21.43
N ASP A 371 0.07 -8.10 -20.65
CA ASP A 371 1.41 -8.02 -20.08
C ASP A 371 1.69 -9.19 -19.13
N ALA A 372 0.72 -9.56 -18.29
CA ALA A 372 0.80 -10.75 -17.43
C ALA A 372 0.97 -12.03 -18.26
N PHE A 373 0.23 -12.18 -19.37
CA PHE A 373 0.40 -13.29 -20.30
C PHE A 373 1.81 -13.30 -20.92
N LEU A 374 2.30 -12.16 -21.40
CA LEU A 374 3.62 -12.05 -22.03
C LEU A 374 4.73 -12.42 -21.04
N ALA A 375 4.65 -11.94 -19.80
CA ALA A 375 5.56 -12.37 -18.72
C ALA A 375 5.47 -13.89 -18.48
N HIS A 376 4.25 -14.44 -18.39
CA HIS A 376 4.01 -15.87 -18.19
C HIS A 376 4.67 -16.75 -19.26
N VAL A 377 4.63 -16.34 -20.54
CA VAL A 377 5.28 -17.07 -21.64
C VAL A 377 6.78 -16.84 -21.75
N GLY A 378 7.37 -15.95 -20.94
CA GLY A 378 8.82 -15.74 -20.85
C GLY A 378 9.31 -14.46 -21.51
N MET A 379 8.43 -13.52 -21.79
CA MET A 379 8.79 -12.16 -22.21
C MET A 379 9.07 -11.29 -20.98
N ASP A 380 10.12 -11.65 -20.25
CA ASP A 380 10.53 -10.98 -19.01
C ASP A 380 11.30 -9.67 -19.28
N ALA A 381 11.81 -9.05 -18.22
CA ALA A 381 12.62 -7.84 -18.32
C ALA A 381 13.90 -8.04 -19.17
N GLY A 382 14.50 -9.23 -19.12
CA GLY A 382 15.68 -9.58 -19.92
C GLY A 382 15.35 -9.67 -21.41
N TYR A 383 14.21 -10.27 -21.77
CA TYR A 383 13.73 -10.33 -23.15
C TYR A 383 13.48 -8.93 -23.72
N ARG A 384 12.87 -8.03 -22.93
CA ARG A 384 12.64 -6.63 -23.34
C ARG A 384 13.95 -5.85 -23.50
N ALA A 385 14.91 -6.06 -22.59
CA ALA A 385 16.22 -5.41 -22.65
C ALA A 385 17.02 -5.81 -23.91
N ALA A 386 16.75 -6.98 -24.50
CA ALA A 386 17.36 -7.43 -25.75
C ALA A 386 16.81 -6.71 -27.01
N GLY A 387 15.99 -5.66 -26.87
CA GLY A 387 15.42 -4.91 -28.00
C GLY A 387 14.28 -5.66 -28.70
N ARG A 388 13.57 -6.52 -27.96
CA ARG A 388 12.38 -7.24 -28.43
C ARG A 388 11.14 -6.72 -27.73
N SER A 389 10.07 -6.48 -28.50
CA SER A 389 8.80 -6.04 -27.96
C SER A 389 7.61 -6.67 -28.69
N VAL A 390 6.41 -6.47 -28.17
CA VAL A 390 5.14 -6.88 -28.77
C VAL A 390 4.21 -5.67 -28.72
N TYR A 391 3.59 -5.35 -29.85
CA TYR A 391 2.64 -4.25 -29.97
C TYR A 391 1.25 -4.78 -30.27
N THR A 392 0.24 -4.23 -29.59
CA THR A 392 -1.17 -4.41 -29.98
C THR A 392 -1.43 -3.59 -31.23
N VAL A 393 -1.71 -4.28 -32.35
CA VAL A 393 -1.98 -3.64 -33.65
C VAL A 393 -3.47 -3.52 -33.95
N GLU A 394 -4.30 -4.31 -33.28
CA GLU A 394 -5.76 -4.24 -33.40
C GLU A 394 -6.40 -4.74 -32.10
N THR A 395 -7.46 -4.07 -31.68
CA THR A 395 -8.30 -4.47 -30.56
C THR A 395 -9.77 -4.39 -30.95
N HIS A 396 -10.52 -5.45 -30.63
CA HIS A 396 -11.97 -5.42 -30.63
C HIS A 396 -12.49 -5.66 -29.22
N ILE A 397 -13.15 -4.66 -28.64
CA ILE A 397 -13.69 -4.70 -27.28
C ILE A 397 -15.22 -4.68 -27.30
N ARG A 398 -15.83 -5.48 -26.43
CA ARG A 398 -17.27 -5.45 -26.13
C ARG A 398 -17.44 -5.15 -24.65
N HIS A 399 -18.14 -4.07 -24.35
CA HIS A 399 -18.63 -3.78 -23.00
C HIS A 399 -20.00 -4.45 -22.85
N LEU A 400 -20.10 -5.41 -21.93
CA LEU A 400 -21.29 -6.25 -21.78
C LEU A 400 -22.13 -5.81 -20.59
N ASP A 401 -21.49 -5.36 -19.52
CA ASP A 401 -22.17 -4.94 -18.30
C ASP A 401 -21.35 -3.93 -17.51
N GLU A 402 -22.00 -3.20 -16.61
CA GLU A 402 -21.38 -2.21 -15.75
C GLU A 402 -20.72 -2.82 -14.51
N VAL A 403 -19.70 -2.12 -14.01
CA VAL A 403 -18.87 -2.51 -12.88
C VAL A 403 -18.76 -1.34 -11.92
N ALA A 404 -19.13 -1.55 -10.66
CA ALA A 404 -19.02 -0.54 -9.61
C ALA A 404 -17.60 -0.47 -9.02
N GLY A 405 -17.31 0.59 -8.26
CA GLY A 405 -16.09 0.68 -7.46
C GLY A 405 -15.93 -0.46 -6.47
N ASP A 406 -14.68 -0.78 -6.15
CA ASP A 406 -14.28 -1.89 -5.26
C ASP A 406 -14.65 -3.30 -5.76
N ALA A 407 -15.25 -3.45 -6.95
CA ALA A 407 -15.43 -4.75 -7.58
C ALA A 407 -14.07 -5.40 -7.87
N ARG A 408 -13.99 -6.72 -7.63
CA ARG A 408 -12.79 -7.52 -7.90
C ARG A 408 -12.93 -8.22 -9.23
N LEU A 409 -12.16 -7.76 -10.20
CA LEU A 409 -12.14 -8.29 -11.54
C LEU A 409 -11.06 -9.36 -11.68
N ALA A 410 -11.40 -10.47 -12.32
CA ALA A 410 -10.44 -11.46 -12.79
C ALA A 410 -10.45 -11.47 -14.32
N VAL A 411 -9.29 -11.72 -14.94
CA VAL A 411 -9.19 -11.83 -16.40
C VAL A 411 -8.84 -13.25 -16.82
N GLU A 412 -9.72 -13.85 -17.61
CA GLU A 412 -9.43 -15.08 -18.33
C GLU A 412 -8.80 -14.78 -19.68
N THR A 413 -7.65 -15.39 -19.97
CA THR A 413 -6.91 -15.21 -21.22
C THR A 413 -6.83 -16.51 -22.01
N LEU A 414 -7.20 -16.44 -23.29
CA LEU A 414 -7.10 -17.53 -24.26
C LEU A 414 -6.22 -17.12 -25.45
N VAL A 415 -5.20 -17.92 -25.75
CA VAL A 415 -4.52 -17.90 -27.04
C VAL A 415 -5.42 -18.49 -28.12
N LEU A 416 -5.95 -17.66 -29.02
CA LEU A 416 -6.78 -18.12 -30.14
C LEU A 416 -5.95 -18.54 -31.36
N GLY A 417 -4.69 -18.12 -31.43
CA GLY A 417 -3.78 -18.50 -32.50
C GLY A 417 -2.47 -17.72 -32.44
N ALA A 418 -1.43 -18.30 -33.04
CA ALA A 418 -0.14 -17.65 -33.19
C ALA A 418 0.54 -18.12 -34.49
N ASP A 419 1.39 -17.26 -35.05
CA ASP A 419 2.34 -17.63 -36.10
C ASP A 419 3.75 -17.14 -35.75
N ALA A 420 4.66 -17.14 -36.72
CA ALA A 420 6.05 -16.74 -36.52
C ALA A 420 6.22 -15.38 -35.83
N LYS A 421 5.29 -14.42 -35.99
CA LYS A 421 5.42 -13.05 -35.46
C LYS A 421 4.12 -12.43 -34.92
N ARG A 422 2.98 -13.10 -35.09
CA ARG A 422 1.67 -12.63 -34.62
C ARG A 422 1.12 -13.54 -33.53
N LEU A 423 0.39 -12.94 -32.62
CA LEU A 423 -0.30 -13.63 -31.54
C LEU A 423 -1.71 -13.03 -31.40
N ARG A 424 -2.72 -13.89 -31.33
CA ARG A 424 -4.11 -13.52 -31.15
C ARG A 424 -4.58 -13.94 -29.77
N LEU A 425 -4.89 -12.98 -28.91
CA LEU A 425 -5.40 -13.22 -27.57
C LEU A 425 -6.87 -12.85 -27.46
N PHE A 426 -7.59 -13.56 -26.59
CA PHE A 426 -8.95 -13.25 -26.20
C PHE A 426 -9.02 -13.18 -24.68
N HIS A 427 -9.54 -12.06 -24.18
CA HIS A 427 -9.72 -11.77 -22.77
C HIS A 427 -11.21 -11.75 -22.42
N ARG A 428 -11.56 -12.36 -21.29
CA ARG A 428 -12.84 -12.12 -20.60
C ARG A 428 -12.55 -11.46 -19.27
N ILE A 429 -13.17 -10.32 -19.01
CA ILE A 429 -13.18 -9.70 -17.69
C ILE A 429 -14.39 -10.26 -16.96
N LEU A 430 -14.15 -10.83 -15.77
CA LEU A 430 -15.17 -11.40 -14.91
C LEU A 430 -15.31 -10.59 -13.62
N ASP A 431 -16.54 -10.33 -13.22
CA ASP A 431 -16.92 -9.92 -11.86
C ASP A 431 -17.68 -11.08 -11.21
N GLY A 432 -17.01 -11.82 -10.33
CA GLY A 432 -17.47 -13.14 -9.89
C GLY A 432 -17.59 -14.12 -11.07
N GLU A 433 -18.80 -14.60 -11.34
CA GLU A 433 -19.09 -15.49 -12.49
C GLU A 433 -19.59 -14.72 -13.73
N ARG A 434 -19.86 -13.42 -13.60
CA ARG A 434 -20.45 -12.59 -14.66
C ARG A 434 -19.37 -12.05 -15.59
N VAL A 435 -19.52 -12.26 -16.89
CA VAL A 435 -18.63 -11.65 -17.90
C VAL A 435 -19.08 -10.22 -18.19
N VAL A 436 -18.27 -9.25 -17.78
CA VAL A 436 -18.60 -7.81 -17.88
C VAL A 436 -18.01 -7.15 -19.13
N ALA A 437 -16.93 -7.71 -19.68
CA ALA A 437 -16.40 -7.30 -20.97
C ALA A 437 -15.58 -8.42 -21.63
N THR A 438 -15.45 -8.34 -22.95
CA THR A 438 -14.55 -9.21 -23.72
C THR A 438 -13.68 -8.39 -24.65
N GLY A 439 -12.42 -8.79 -24.81
CA GLY A 439 -11.48 -8.13 -25.72
C GLY A 439 -10.72 -9.15 -26.56
N GLU A 440 -10.61 -8.89 -27.85
CA GLU A 440 -9.74 -9.63 -28.74
C GLU A 440 -8.59 -8.74 -29.20
N HIS A 441 -7.36 -9.18 -28.95
CA HIS A 441 -6.13 -8.45 -29.28
C HIS A 441 -5.36 -9.17 -30.37
N MET A 442 -5.01 -8.45 -31.43
CA MET A 442 -3.98 -8.86 -32.37
C MET A 442 -2.66 -8.21 -31.96
N LEU A 443 -1.69 -9.05 -31.62
CA LEU A 443 -0.37 -8.67 -31.18
C LEU A 443 0.67 -8.96 -32.29
N MET A 444 1.65 -8.07 -32.42
CA MET A 444 2.75 -8.18 -33.39
C MET A 444 4.08 -8.08 -32.65
N HIS A 445 4.93 -9.09 -32.80
CA HIS A 445 6.31 -9.05 -32.31
C HIS A 445 7.19 -8.16 -33.17
N VAL A 446 8.03 -7.36 -32.52
CA VAL A 446 8.89 -6.36 -33.15
C VAL A 446 10.32 -6.42 -32.63
N ASP A 447 11.24 -6.13 -33.54
CA ASP A 447 12.61 -5.73 -33.21
C ASP A 447 12.62 -4.22 -33.06
N THR A 448 12.83 -3.73 -31.83
CA THR A 448 12.78 -2.29 -31.54
C THR A 448 13.99 -1.56 -32.09
N ALA A 449 15.14 -2.24 -32.20
CA ALA A 449 16.34 -1.67 -32.81
C ALA A 449 16.19 -1.55 -34.33
N ALA A 450 15.57 -2.54 -34.98
CA ALA A 450 15.30 -2.52 -36.42
C ALA A 450 13.99 -1.79 -36.80
N GLY A 451 13.17 -1.40 -35.83
CA GLY A 451 11.90 -0.69 -36.03
C GLY A 451 10.87 -1.45 -36.87
N ARG A 452 10.89 -2.78 -36.86
CA ARG A 452 10.03 -3.60 -37.74
C ARG A 452 9.58 -4.90 -37.08
N ALA A 453 8.51 -5.48 -37.61
CA ALA A 453 8.04 -6.79 -37.20
C ALA A 453 9.11 -7.87 -37.44
N SER A 454 9.28 -8.76 -36.46
CA SER A 454 10.29 -9.83 -36.46
C SER A 454 9.69 -11.11 -35.86
N PRO A 455 10.19 -12.30 -36.23
CA PRO A 455 9.74 -13.53 -35.59
C PRO A 455 10.01 -13.55 -34.07
N PHE A 456 9.18 -14.28 -33.32
CA PHE A 456 9.47 -14.61 -31.92
C PHE A 456 10.74 -15.46 -31.82
N ASP A 457 11.52 -15.26 -30.75
CA ASP A 457 12.70 -16.09 -30.50
C ASP A 457 12.31 -17.48 -29.94
N ALA A 458 13.16 -18.49 -30.20
CA ALA A 458 12.80 -19.90 -30.12
C ALA A 458 12.31 -20.44 -28.75
N PRO A 459 12.70 -19.91 -27.57
CA PRO A 459 12.04 -20.34 -26.33
C PRO A 459 10.61 -19.81 -26.20
N LEU A 460 10.34 -18.61 -26.71
CA LEU A 460 9.05 -17.93 -26.57
C LEU A 460 8.02 -18.50 -27.56
N SER A 461 8.43 -18.70 -28.83
CA SER A 461 7.58 -19.27 -29.89
C SER A 461 7.05 -20.65 -29.51
N ASP A 462 7.91 -21.50 -28.96
CA ASP A 462 7.56 -22.89 -28.64
C ASP A 462 6.51 -22.95 -27.54
N ARG A 463 6.62 -22.03 -26.58
CA ARG A 463 5.69 -21.91 -25.46
C ARG A 463 4.35 -21.35 -25.86
N ILE A 464 4.35 -20.31 -26.70
CA ILE A 464 3.13 -19.77 -27.29
C ILE A 464 2.42 -20.85 -28.12
N ALA A 465 3.17 -21.62 -28.91
CA ALA A 465 2.61 -22.71 -29.72
C ALA A 465 1.99 -23.82 -28.85
N ALA A 466 2.65 -24.20 -27.74
CA ALA A 466 2.11 -25.18 -26.80
C ALA A 466 0.79 -24.71 -26.16
N LEU A 467 0.71 -23.45 -25.72
CA LEU A 467 -0.52 -22.87 -25.18
C LEU A 467 -1.63 -22.76 -26.23
N ALA A 468 -1.30 -22.32 -27.45
CA ALA A 468 -2.25 -22.25 -28.56
C ALA A 468 -2.84 -23.63 -28.88
N ALA A 469 -1.99 -24.67 -28.95
CA ALA A 469 -2.44 -26.04 -29.18
C ALA A 469 -3.39 -26.52 -28.09
N ARG A 470 -3.08 -26.24 -26.82
CA ARG A 470 -3.94 -26.59 -25.69
C ARG A 470 -5.28 -25.88 -25.72
N HIS A 471 -5.27 -24.57 -25.97
CA HIS A 471 -6.49 -23.76 -25.97
C HIS A 471 -7.36 -24.01 -27.20
N SER A 472 -6.79 -24.55 -28.29
CA SER A 472 -7.55 -24.93 -29.49
C SER A 472 -8.59 -26.03 -29.25
N ALA A 473 -8.51 -26.76 -28.12
CA ALA A 473 -9.50 -27.73 -27.71
C ALA A 473 -10.79 -27.09 -27.17
N GLU A 474 -10.74 -25.82 -26.75
CA GLU A 474 -11.91 -25.06 -26.29
C GLU A 474 -12.73 -24.55 -27.47
N PRO A 475 -14.07 -24.47 -27.34
CA PRO A 475 -14.91 -23.81 -28.33
C PRO A 475 -14.52 -22.33 -28.45
N LEU A 476 -14.62 -21.78 -29.67
CA LEU A 476 -14.38 -20.36 -29.91
C LEU A 476 -15.26 -19.51 -28.98
N PRO A 477 -14.66 -18.59 -28.19
CA PRO A 477 -15.42 -17.71 -27.31
C PRO A 477 -16.44 -16.84 -28.03
N ASP A 478 -17.58 -16.57 -27.38
CA ASP A 478 -18.53 -15.58 -27.90
C ASP A 478 -17.85 -14.21 -28.08
N GLY A 479 -18.03 -13.59 -29.24
CA GLY A 479 -17.40 -12.32 -29.63
C GLY A 479 -16.06 -12.45 -30.35
N ALA A 480 -15.43 -13.63 -30.37
CA ALA A 480 -14.19 -13.84 -31.11
C ALA A 480 -14.43 -13.71 -32.62
N GLY A 481 -13.60 -12.92 -33.31
CA GLY A 481 -13.72 -12.58 -34.73
C GLY A 481 -14.85 -11.61 -35.05
N GLY A 482 -15.48 -11.02 -34.03
CA GLY A 482 -16.53 -10.02 -34.20
C GLY A 482 -16.00 -8.67 -34.69
N ALA A 483 -16.90 -7.86 -35.25
CA ALA A 483 -16.64 -6.47 -35.62
C ALA A 483 -17.85 -5.60 -35.23
N ILE A 484 -17.63 -4.28 -35.12
CA ILE A 484 -18.72 -3.33 -34.86
C ILE A 484 -19.75 -3.43 -35.99
N ARG A 485 -21.01 -3.68 -35.62
CA ARG A 485 -22.10 -3.76 -36.59
C ARG A 485 -22.24 -2.42 -37.30
N ALA A 486 -22.18 -2.45 -38.63
CA ALA A 486 -22.36 -1.25 -39.43
C ALA A 486 -23.77 -0.66 -39.21
N ILE A 487 -23.84 0.60 -38.84
CA ILE A 487 -25.06 1.40 -38.90
C ILE A 487 -25.04 2.16 -40.23
N ALA A 488 -26.15 2.13 -40.97
CA ALA A 488 -26.24 2.84 -42.25
C ALA A 488 -25.88 4.32 -42.06
N ARG A 489 -24.94 4.82 -42.86
CA ARG A 489 -24.63 6.26 -42.87
C ARG A 489 -25.85 7.02 -43.36
N ALA A 490 -26.15 8.16 -42.74
CA ALA A 490 -27.18 9.04 -43.26
C ALA A 490 -26.85 9.39 -44.73
N PRO A 491 -27.84 9.37 -45.64
CA PRO A 491 -27.60 9.75 -47.02
C PRO A 491 -27.06 11.18 -47.06
N ALA A 492 -26.04 11.42 -47.89
CA ALA A 492 -25.54 12.77 -48.10
C ALA A 492 -26.70 13.66 -48.53
N ALA A 493 -26.89 14.81 -47.86
CA ALA A 493 -27.92 15.76 -48.24
C ALA A 493 -27.70 16.13 -49.71
N ALA A 494 -28.66 15.80 -50.56
CA ALA A 494 -28.63 16.23 -51.96
C ALA A 494 -28.56 17.76 -51.96
N GLU A 495 -27.49 18.33 -52.53
CA GLU A 495 -27.40 19.76 -52.78
C GLU A 495 -28.68 20.19 -53.48
N ALA A 496 -29.49 21.00 -52.79
CA ALA A 496 -30.65 21.65 -53.37
C ALA A 496 -30.13 22.60 -54.46
N ARG A 497 -30.04 22.09 -55.69
CA ARG A 497 -29.91 22.93 -56.88
C ARG A 497 -31.23 23.69 -57.01
N GLY A 498 -31.11 25.02 -56.90
CA GLY A 498 -32.21 25.98 -56.79
C GLY A 498 -33.06 26.15 -58.03
#